data_AF-A0A7V9E8A1-F1
#
_entry.id   AF-A0A7V9E8A1-F1
#
_cell.length_a   1.000
_cell.length_b   1.000
_cell.length_c   1.000
_cell.angle_alpha   90.00
_cell.angle_beta   90.00
_cell.angle_gamma   90.00
#
_symmetry.space_group_name_H-M   'P 1'
#
loop_
_entity.id
_entity.type
_entity.pdbx_description
1 polymer ?
#
loop_
_entity_poly.entity_id
_entity_poly.type
_entity_poly.pdbx_seq_one_letter_code
_entity_poly.pdbx_strand_id
1 'polypeptide(L)'
;MAWITKRKRSDGGLSATVVGRLGAVRDGAYQSETFSAGTDAQNLARADGFKKMVDAAGQRWPDGWVKGEGFVRPPGEADPLKAPPRFVDIGEEYVRQIVDLSPGQRKRYLGQLQVLAGTRVRGSLVFTRPVTSIHESDIKDWLIDWDRSLKTKANYHGLIHGVFAYAVKRGYLVANPAIGTAPKQSRVKQSRPELRFLTERELETAVRLAAAHGDLLSVTVGTGLRFGEVSALWVGDVDLDH
;
A
#
# COMPACT_ATOMS: atom_id res chain seq x y z
N MET A 1 -18.69 32.67 27.31
CA MET A 1 -19.72 31.69 26.94
C MET A 1 -20.12 31.91 25.48
N ALA A 2 -20.47 30.87 24.74
CA ALA A 2 -20.93 30.96 23.36
C ALA A 2 -22.43 31.29 23.26
N TRP A 3 -22.86 32.01 22.22
CA TRP A 3 -24.25 32.37 21.94
C TRP A 3 -24.54 32.36 20.44
N ILE A 4 -25.82 32.34 20.05
CA ILE A 4 -26.24 32.33 18.64
C ILE A 4 -26.72 33.73 18.25
N THR A 5 -26.24 34.21 17.11
CA THR A 5 -26.73 35.42 16.43
C THR A 5 -27.40 35.01 15.12
N LYS A 6 -28.46 35.72 14.72
CA LYS A 6 -29.20 35.45 13.50
C LYS A 6 -29.09 36.65 12.57
N ARG A 7 -28.85 36.41 11.28
CA ARG A 7 -28.81 37.46 10.26
C ARG A 7 -29.61 37.04 9.04
N LYS A 8 -30.52 37.91 8.60
CA LYS A 8 -31.26 37.75 7.34
C LYS A 8 -30.33 38.07 6.16
N ARG A 9 -30.26 37.17 5.19
CA ARG A 9 -29.45 37.31 3.98
C ARG A 9 -30.19 38.11 2.91
N SER A 10 -29.45 38.58 1.91
CA SER A 10 -30.00 39.31 0.76
C SER A 10 -30.95 38.47 -0.09
N ASP A 11 -30.78 37.14 -0.10
CA ASP A 11 -31.65 36.17 -0.76
C ASP A 11 -32.93 35.81 0.03
N GLY A 12 -33.15 36.47 1.18
CA GLY A 12 -34.32 36.24 2.04
C GLY A 12 -34.14 35.12 3.08
N GLY A 13 -33.13 34.25 2.95
CA GLY A 13 -32.89 33.16 3.90
C GLY A 13 -32.19 33.60 5.19
N LEU A 14 -32.31 32.81 6.25
CA LEU A 14 -31.71 33.06 7.56
C LEU A 14 -30.37 32.34 7.72
N SER A 15 -29.34 33.09 8.10
CA SER A 15 -28.06 32.55 8.57
C SER A 15 -28.01 32.60 10.11
N ALA A 16 -27.48 31.54 10.72
CA ALA A 16 -27.30 31.45 12.16
C ALA A 16 -25.80 31.31 12.46
N THR A 17 -25.27 32.19 13.31
CA THR A 17 -23.84 32.23 13.64
C THR A 17 -23.65 31.98 15.14
N VAL A 18 -22.88 30.96 15.49
CA VAL A 18 -22.45 30.74 16.87
C VAL A 18 -21.21 31.57 17.10
N VAL A 19 -21.23 32.41 18.13
CA VAL A 19 -20.17 33.35 18.49
C VAL A 19 -19.72 33.07 19.92
N GLY A 20 -18.43 33.14 20.19
CA GLY A 20 -17.89 32.99 21.54
C GLY A 20 -16.43 33.45 21.66
N ARG A 21 -15.86 33.24 22.85
CA ARG A 21 -14.42 33.39 23.10
C ARG A 21 -13.84 32.06 23.53
N LEU A 22 -12.65 31.73 23.03
CA LEU A 22 -11.95 30.49 23.35
C LEU A 22 -11.81 30.31 24.87
N GLY A 23 -12.25 29.17 25.40
CA GLY A 23 -12.18 28.85 26.84
C GLY A 23 -13.05 29.74 27.73
N ALA A 24 -13.92 30.58 27.15
CA ALA A 24 -14.74 31.56 27.84
C ALA A 24 -13.99 32.52 28.80
N VAL A 25 -12.69 32.76 28.56
CA VAL A 25 -11.90 33.74 29.31
C VAL A 25 -11.96 35.13 28.66
N ARG A 26 -11.76 36.19 29.45
CA ARG A 26 -11.92 37.60 29.02
C ARG A 26 -10.98 37.97 27.86
N ASP A 27 -9.75 37.46 27.90
CA ASP A 27 -8.73 37.67 26.86
C ASP A 27 -8.71 36.55 25.81
N GLY A 28 -9.71 35.66 25.84
CA GLY A 28 -9.82 34.56 24.90
C GLY A 28 -10.08 35.07 23.48
N ALA A 29 -9.42 34.43 22.51
CA ALA A 29 -9.58 34.75 21.09
C ALA A 29 -11.06 34.67 20.70
N TYR A 30 -11.53 35.66 19.95
CA TYR A 30 -12.88 35.68 19.41
C TYR A 30 -13.04 34.58 18.36
N GLN A 31 -14.12 33.81 18.46
CA GLN A 31 -14.41 32.68 17.58
C GLN A 31 -15.85 32.78 17.07
N SER A 32 -16.05 32.43 15.80
CA SER A 32 -17.36 32.37 15.18
C SER A 32 -17.46 31.25 14.14
N GLU A 33 -18.64 30.63 14.05
CA GLU A 33 -19.00 29.62 13.04
C GLU A 33 -20.38 29.96 12.46
N THR A 34 -20.53 29.94 11.14
CA THR A 34 -21.74 30.45 10.46
C THR A 34 -22.43 29.35 9.65
N PHE A 35 -23.69 29.08 9.97
CA PHE A 35 -24.54 28.13 9.27
C PHE A 35 -25.50 28.87 8.33
N SER A 36 -25.29 28.71 7.03
CA SER A 36 -26.11 29.36 5.99
C SER A 36 -26.52 28.42 4.84
N ALA A 37 -26.06 27.16 4.86
CA ALA A 37 -26.30 26.18 3.81
C ALA A 37 -27.57 25.33 4.07
N GLY A 38 -28.74 25.82 3.67
CA GLY A 38 -30.00 25.08 3.79
C GLY A 38 -31.18 25.97 4.16
N THR A 39 -32.27 25.35 4.61
CA THR A 39 -33.46 26.07 5.09
C THR A 39 -33.19 26.78 6.41
N ASP A 40 -34.00 27.80 6.72
CA ASP A 40 -33.89 28.58 7.96
C ASP A 40 -33.91 27.69 9.22
N ALA A 41 -34.81 26.70 9.23
CA ALA A 41 -34.92 25.74 10.31
C ALA A 41 -33.66 24.86 10.44
N GLN A 42 -33.08 24.41 9.32
CA GLN A 42 -31.84 23.62 9.31
C GLN A 42 -30.65 24.45 9.82
N ASN A 43 -30.54 25.71 9.42
CA ASN A 43 -29.45 26.60 9.85
C ASN A 43 -29.52 26.85 11.37
N LEU A 44 -30.73 27.07 11.91
CA LEU A 44 -30.92 27.22 13.35
C LEU A 44 -30.62 25.94 14.13
N ALA A 45 -31.09 24.78 13.65
CA ALA A 45 -30.84 23.50 14.28
C ALA A 45 -29.35 23.16 14.33
N ARG A 46 -28.60 23.42 13.25
CA ARG A 46 -27.14 23.22 13.22
C ARG A 46 -26.41 24.16 14.17
N ALA A 47 -26.81 25.43 14.25
CA ALA A 47 -26.24 26.38 15.19
C ALA A 47 -26.50 25.99 16.65
N ASP A 48 -27.72 25.53 16.97
CA ASP A 48 -28.07 25.04 18.30
C ASP A 48 -27.27 23.77 18.68
N GLY A 49 -27.18 22.82 17.76
CA GLY A 49 -26.35 21.62 17.91
C GLY A 49 -24.87 21.96 18.15
N PHE A 50 -24.30 22.85 17.33
CA PHE A 50 -22.90 23.28 17.48
C PHE A 50 -22.66 24.01 18.79
N LYS A 51 -23.56 24.90 19.22
CA LYS A 51 -23.46 25.57 20.53
C LYS A 51 -23.43 24.56 21.67
N LYS A 52 -24.31 23.55 21.66
CA LYS A 52 -24.32 22.49 22.68
C LYS A 52 -23.00 21.72 22.74
N MET A 53 -22.38 21.47 21.59
CA MET A 53 -21.07 20.80 21.54
C MET A 53 -19.94 21.70 22.07
N VAL A 54 -19.96 23.00 21.76
CA VAL A 54 -19.01 23.98 22.32
C VAL A 54 -19.18 24.10 23.83
N ASP A 55 -20.41 24.08 24.34
CA ASP A 55 -20.69 24.09 25.77
C ASP A 55 -20.14 22.82 26.44
N ALA A 56 -20.35 21.64 25.85
CA ALA A 56 -19.82 20.36 26.35
C ALA A 56 -18.28 20.28 26.30
N ALA A 57 -17.64 20.91 25.31
CA ALA A 57 -16.18 20.96 25.15
C ALA A 57 -15.49 22.01 26.05
N GLY A 58 -16.22 22.61 27.00
CA GLY A 58 -15.68 23.64 27.90
C GLY A 58 -15.35 24.94 27.16
N GLN A 59 -16.24 25.36 26.25
CA GLN A 59 -16.11 26.62 25.50
C GLN A 59 -14.93 26.62 24.52
N ARG A 60 -14.53 25.43 24.07
CA ARG A 60 -13.61 25.19 22.95
C ARG A 60 -14.39 24.55 21.81
N TRP A 61 -13.81 24.51 20.62
CA TRP A 61 -14.43 23.74 19.54
C TRP A 61 -14.35 22.25 19.83
N PRO A 62 -15.34 21.46 19.36
CA PRO A 62 -15.30 20.02 19.46
C PRO A 62 -14.09 19.45 18.71
N ASP A 63 -13.50 18.39 19.24
CA ASP A 63 -12.40 17.70 18.57
C ASP A 63 -12.84 17.21 17.18
N GLY A 64 -12.00 17.46 16.15
CA GLY A 64 -12.31 17.13 14.75
C GLY A 64 -13.19 18.14 14.01
N TRP A 65 -13.61 19.24 14.64
CA TRP A 65 -14.35 20.30 13.98
C TRP A 65 -13.42 21.34 13.31
N VAL A 66 -13.61 21.57 12.02
CA VAL A 66 -12.90 22.58 11.22
C VAL A 66 -13.86 23.71 10.84
N LYS A 67 -13.38 24.96 10.96
CA LYS A 67 -14.17 26.16 10.68
C LYS A 67 -14.76 26.13 9.28
N GLY A 68 -16.07 26.38 9.14
CA GLY A 68 -16.75 26.45 7.84
C GLY A 68 -16.90 25.10 7.11
N GLU A 69 -16.28 24.03 7.60
CA GLU A 69 -16.36 22.68 7.02
C GLU A 69 -17.15 21.71 7.91
N GLY A 70 -17.17 21.93 9.23
CA GLY A 70 -17.84 21.05 10.19
C GLY A 70 -16.92 19.95 10.70
N PHE A 71 -17.47 18.78 11.03
CA PHE A 71 -16.64 17.61 11.33
C PHE A 71 -15.99 17.12 10.04
N VAL A 72 -14.69 17.37 9.90
CA VAL A 72 -13.92 16.94 8.74
C VAL A 72 -13.16 15.68 9.13
N ARG A 73 -13.35 14.61 8.35
CA ARG A 73 -12.58 13.39 8.52
C ARG A 73 -11.13 13.66 8.07
N PRO A 74 -10.10 13.29 8.85
CA PRO A 74 -8.72 13.35 8.38
C PRO A 74 -8.58 12.62 7.04
N PRO A 75 -7.88 13.20 6.04
CA PRO A 75 -7.59 12.49 4.81
C PRO A 75 -6.84 11.19 5.14
N GLY A 76 -7.45 10.04 4.86
CA GLY A 76 -6.83 8.73 5.10
C GLY A 76 -7.49 7.86 6.17
N GLU A 77 -8.61 8.23 6.78
CA GLU A 77 -9.41 7.26 7.56
C GLU A 77 -10.35 6.49 6.63
N ALA A 78 -10.08 5.18 6.48
CA ALA A 78 -10.94 4.24 5.78
C ALA A 78 -12.40 4.41 6.25
N ASP A 79 -13.35 4.32 5.32
CA ASP A 79 -14.76 4.39 5.65
C ASP A 79 -15.11 3.30 6.69
N PRO A 80 -15.54 3.66 7.93
CA PRO A 80 -15.82 2.67 8.97
C PRO A 80 -16.91 1.67 8.56
N LEU A 81 -17.75 2.03 7.60
CA LEU A 81 -18.79 1.16 7.04
C LEU A 81 -18.28 0.25 5.92
N LYS A 82 -17.11 0.54 5.33
CA LYS A 82 -16.49 -0.28 4.30
C LYS A 82 -15.58 -1.30 4.95
N ALA A 83 -15.98 -2.58 4.86
CA ALA A 83 -15.15 -3.69 5.34
C ALA A 83 -13.71 -3.58 4.77
N PRO A 84 -12.67 -3.75 5.60
CA PRO A 84 -11.29 -3.72 5.12
C PRO A 84 -11.08 -4.80 4.05
N PRO A 85 -10.42 -4.47 2.93
CA PRO A 85 -10.22 -5.43 1.85
C PRO A 85 -9.35 -6.60 2.32
N ARG A 86 -9.52 -7.76 1.68
CA ARG A 86 -8.59 -8.88 1.87
C ARG A 86 -7.23 -8.51 1.32
N PHE A 87 -6.17 -9.07 1.89
CA PHE A 87 -4.81 -8.79 1.45
C PHE A 87 -4.61 -9.03 -0.06
N VAL A 88 -5.17 -10.12 -0.59
CA VAL A 88 -5.07 -10.43 -2.03
C VAL A 88 -5.76 -9.40 -2.92
N ASP A 89 -6.90 -8.85 -2.49
CA ASP A 89 -7.68 -7.89 -3.29
C ASP A 89 -6.97 -6.53 -3.35
N ILE A 90 -6.53 -6.02 -2.20
CA ILE A 90 -5.75 -4.77 -2.14
C ILE A 90 -4.36 -4.93 -2.78
N GLY A 91 -3.81 -6.15 -2.74
CA GLY A 91 -2.57 -6.47 -3.44
C GLY A 91 -2.72 -6.42 -4.95
N GLU A 92 -3.84 -6.90 -5.49
CA GLU A 92 -4.14 -6.80 -6.92
C GLU A 92 -4.34 -5.33 -7.35
N GLU A 93 -5.06 -4.55 -6.56
CA GLU A 93 -5.20 -3.09 -6.77
C GLU A 93 -3.81 -2.42 -6.79
N TYR A 94 -2.97 -2.70 -5.80
CA TYR A 94 -1.61 -2.19 -5.72
C TYR A 94 -0.79 -2.52 -6.97
N VAL A 95 -0.74 -3.79 -7.37
CA VAL A 95 0.04 -4.25 -8.53
C VAL A 95 -0.47 -3.62 -9.82
N ARG A 96 -1.77 -3.33 -9.95
CA ARG A 96 -2.36 -2.64 -11.10
C ARG A 96 -1.98 -1.15 -11.16
N GLN A 97 -1.80 -0.51 -10.00
CA GLN A 97 -1.47 0.92 -9.93
C GLN A 97 0.02 1.25 -10.08
N ILE A 98 0.93 0.28 -9.99
CA ILE A 98 2.36 0.55 -10.24
C ILE A 98 2.53 0.91 -11.72
N VAL A 99 2.93 2.16 -11.98
CA VAL A 99 3.12 2.71 -13.33
C VAL A 99 4.38 2.11 -13.96
N ASP A 100 5.49 2.08 -13.23
CA ASP A 100 6.81 1.69 -13.74
C ASP A 100 7.08 0.17 -13.68
N LEU A 101 6.05 -0.64 -13.97
CA LEU A 101 6.16 -2.10 -13.92
C LEU A 101 6.07 -2.70 -15.33
N SER A 102 7.09 -3.47 -15.73
CA SER A 102 7.04 -4.20 -17.01
C SER A 102 5.85 -5.18 -17.04
N PRO A 103 5.27 -5.48 -18.22
CA PRO A 103 4.15 -6.42 -18.33
C PRO A 103 4.46 -7.80 -17.72
N GLY A 104 5.68 -8.30 -17.93
CA GLY A 104 6.14 -9.57 -17.36
C GLY A 104 6.22 -9.54 -15.83
N GLN A 105 6.72 -8.43 -15.26
CA GLN A 105 6.79 -8.28 -13.81
C GLN A 105 5.40 -8.13 -13.18
N ARG A 106 4.45 -7.46 -13.85
CA ARG A 106 3.05 -7.39 -13.44
C ARG A 106 2.41 -8.76 -13.39
N LYS A 107 2.53 -9.54 -14.47
CA LYS A 107 2.04 -10.92 -14.53
C LYS A 107 2.64 -11.77 -13.42
N ARG A 108 3.94 -11.62 -13.14
CA ARG A 108 4.62 -12.32 -12.04
C ARG A 108 4.02 -11.97 -10.69
N TYR A 109 3.82 -10.69 -10.36
CA TYR A 109 3.26 -10.28 -9.07
C TYR A 109 1.82 -10.75 -8.88
N LEU A 110 0.98 -10.67 -9.93
CA LEU A 110 -0.38 -11.22 -9.86
C LEU A 110 -0.37 -12.74 -9.62
N GLY A 111 0.53 -13.47 -10.29
CA GLY A 111 0.73 -14.90 -10.03
C GLY A 111 1.20 -15.19 -8.60
N GLN A 112 2.08 -14.35 -8.04
CA GLN A 112 2.50 -14.46 -6.64
C GLN A 112 1.33 -14.26 -5.67
N LEU A 113 0.43 -13.31 -5.92
CA LEU A 113 -0.78 -13.13 -5.10
C LEU A 113 -1.68 -14.36 -5.15
N GLN A 114 -1.83 -15.00 -6.30
CA GLN A 114 -2.59 -16.26 -6.43
C GLN A 114 -1.96 -17.39 -5.60
N VAL A 115 -0.63 -17.52 -5.64
CA VAL A 115 0.09 -18.49 -4.80
C VAL A 115 -0.11 -18.19 -3.31
N LEU A 116 -0.03 -16.92 -2.90
CA LEU A 116 -0.27 -16.52 -1.52
C LEU A 116 -1.71 -16.80 -1.08
N ALA A 117 -2.70 -16.58 -1.94
CA ALA A 117 -4.11 -16.87 -1.68
C ALA A 117 -4.35 -18.36 -1.39
N GLY A 118 -3.62 -19.26 -2.05
CA GLY A 118 -3.72 -20.71 -1.86
C GLY A 118 -2.77 -21.29 -0.80
N THR A 119 -1.86 -20.49 -0.26
CA THR A 119 -0.86 -20.97 0.71
C THR A 119 -1.48 -21.06 2.10
N ARG A 120 -1.53 -22.29 2.66
CA ARG A 120 -1.91 -22.51 4.06
C ARG A 120 -0.72 -22.32 4.98
N VAL A 121 -0.93 -21.58 6.07
CA VAL A 121 0.03 -21.33 7.14
C VAL A 121 -0.65 -21.76 8.43
N ARG A 122 -0.05 -22.70 9.18
CA ARG A 122 -0.70 -23.36 10.33
C ARG A 122 -2.17 -23.77 10.09
N GLY A 123 -2.47 -24.28 8.88
CA GLY A 123 -3.82 -24.71 8.49
C GLY A 123 -4.78 -23.60 8.02
N SER A 124 -4.40 -22.33 8.09
CA SER A 124 -5.23 -21.18 7.70
C SER A 124 -4.77 -20.51 6.41
N LEU A 125 -5.70 -19.94 5.64
CA LEU A 125 -5.41 -19.13 4.45
C LEU A 125 -5.17 -17.67 4.86
N VAL A 126 -3.97 -17.42 5.39
CA VAL A 126 -3.60 -16.14 6.01
C VAL A 126 -3.87 -14.92 5.11
N PHE A 127 -3.53 -15.02 3.82
CA PHE A 127 -3.60 -13.91 2.86
C PHE A 127 -4.99 -13.70 2.24
N THR A 128 -5.97 -14.55 2.54
CA THR A 128 -7.38 -14.32 2.15
C THR A 128 -8.16 -13.58 3.24
N ARG A 129 -7.53 -13.27 4.39
CA ARG A 129 -8.16 -12.51 5.47
C ARG A 129 -8.10 -10.99 5.18
N PRO A 130 -8.92 -10.17 5.84
CA PRO A 130 -8.79 -8.71 5.83
C PRO A 130 -7.38 -8.27 6.20
N VAL A 131 -6.85 -7.26 5.51
CA VAL A 131 -5.49 -6.76 5.72
C VAL A 131 -5.24 -6.30 7.17
N THR A 132 -6.28 -5.84 7.84
CA THR A 132 -6.29 -5.43 9.26
C THR A 132 -6.17 -6.57 10.26
N SER A 133 -6.39 -7.81 9.83
CA SER A 133 -6.30 -9.01 10.69
C SER A 133 -5.01 -9.80 10.51
N ILE A 134 -4.09 -9.35 9.65
CA ILE A 134 -2.82 -10.00 9.42
C ILE A 134 -1.73 -9.24 10.18
N HIS A 135 -1.04 -9.94 11.07
CA HIS A 135 -0.06 -9.39 11.98
C HIS A 135 1.35 -9.90 11.66
N GLU A 136 2.35 -9.32 12.32
CA GLU A 136 3.76 -9.71 12.16
C GLU A 136 3.99 -11.20 12.43
N SER A 137 3.29 -11.78 13.41
CA SER A 137 3.35 -13.20 13.75
C SER A 137 2.92 -14.09 12.59
N ASP A 138 1.85 -13.72 11.86
CA ASP A 138 1.39 -14.48 10.70
C ASP A 138 2.43 -14.48 9.56
N ILE A 139 3.17 -13.38 9.40
CA ILE A 139 4.23 -13.27 8.39
C ILE A 139 5.43 -14.13 8.78
N LYS A 140 5.79 -14.16 10.07
CA LYS A 140 6.84 -15.06 10.58
C LYS A 140 6.46 -16.52 10.43
N ASP A 141 5.22 -16.86 10.75
CA ASP A 141 4.70 -18.22 10.57
C ASP A 141 4.72 -18.63 9.10
N TRP A 142 4.32 -17.74 8.19
CA TRP A 142 4.44 -17.98 6.76
C TRP A 142 5.90 -18.21 6.33
N LEU A 143 6.85 -17.41 6.84
CA LEU A 143 8.27 -17.57 6.54
C LEU A 143 8.84 -18.89 7.07
N ILE A 144 8.29 -19.44 8.15
CA ILE A 144 8.71 -20.73 8.73
C ILE A 144 8.07 -21.88 7.94
N ASP A 145 6.75 -21.88 7.81
CA ASP A 145 5.97 -23.01 7.29
C ASP A 145 6.07 -23.18 5.77
N TRP A 146 6.29 -22.10 5.03
CA TRP A 146 6.27 -22.18 3.57
C TRP A 146 7.57 -22.80 3.05
N ASP A 147 7.52 -24.06 2.61
CA ASP A 147 8.71 -24.80 2.15
C ASP A 147 9.22 -24.29 0.79
N ARG A 148 10.03 -23.22 0.83
CA ARG A 148 10.68 -22.58 -0.32
C ARG A 148 12.05 -22.04 0.06
N SER A 149 12.90 -21.87 -0.96
CA SER A 149 14.23 -21.25 -0.78
C SER A 149 14.12 -19.85 -0.16
N LEU A 150 15.15 -19.45 0.60
CA LEU A 150 15.22 -18.10 1.20
C LEU A 150 15.12 -16.99 0.14
N LYS A 151 15.67 -17.20 -1.06
CA LYS A 151 15.55 -16.24 -2.17
C LYS A 151 14.10 -16.12 -2.63
N THR A 152 13.38 -17.24 -2.75
CA THR A 152 11.96 -17.24 -3.11
C THR A 152 11.13 -16.54 -2.02
N LYS A 153 11.36 -16.87 -0.75
CA LYS A 153 10.73 -16.21 0.40
C LYS A 153 10.97 -14.70 0.38
N ALA A 154 12.20 -14.26 0.15
CA ALA A 154 12.56 -12.84 0.04
C ALA A 154 11.83 -12.12 -1.11
N ASN A 155 11.72 -12.77 -2.28
CA ASN A 155 11.01 -12.19 -3.42
C ASN A 155 9.52 -12.00 -3.15
N TYR A 156 8.87 -12.98 -2.53
CA TYR A 156 7.46 -12.88 -2.15
C TYR A 156 7.26 -11.90 -1.00
N HIS A 157 8.17 -11.89 -0.03
CA HIS A 157 8.19 -10.93 1.07
C HIS A 157 8.26 -9.49 0.57
N GLY A 158 9.06 -9.21 -0.47
CA GLY A 158 9.11 -7.90 -1.11
C GLY A 158 7.76 -7.44 -1.66
N LEU A 159 6.99 -8.34 -2.28
CA LEU A 159 5.61 -8.05 -2.70
C LEU A 159 4.70 -7.84 -1.48
N ILE A 160 4.74 -8.72 -0.49
CA ILE A 160 3.94 -8.63 0.74
C ILE A 160 4.16 -7.29 1.45
N HIS A 161 5.42 -6.89 1.59
CA HIS A 161 5.81 -5.61 2.17
C HIS A 161 5.23 -4.44 1.36
N GLY A 162 5.30 -4.49 0.03
CA GLY A 162 4.72 -3.47 -0.85
C GLY A 162 3.20 -3.34 -0.70
N VAL A 163 2.49 -4.48 -0.62
CA VAL A 163 1.03 -4.50 -0.43
C VAL A 163 0.63 -3.88 0.92
N PHE A 164 1.33 -4.23 2.00
CA PHE A 164 1.05 -3.63 3.31
C PHE A 164 1.43 -2.15 3.38
N ALA A 165 2.52 -1.73 2.73
CA ALA A 165 2.86 -0.31 2.63
C ALA A 165 1.77 0.47 1.87
N TYR A 166 1.21 -0.12 0.81
CA TYR A 166 0.06 0.44 0.11
C TYR A 166 -1.20 0.49 1.01
N ALA A 167 -1.46 -0.55 1.79
CA ALA A 167 -2.57 -0.56 2.75
C ALA A 167 -2.45 0.53 3.82
N VAL A 168 -1.23 0.82 4.31
CA VAL A 168 -0.95 1.96 5.20
C VAL A 168 -1.22 3.29 4.48
N LYS A 169 -0.72 3.46 3.25
CA LYS A 169 -0.98 4.66 2.44
C LYS A 169 -2.47 4.89 2.18
N ARG A 170 -3.25 3.82 2.10
CA ARG A 170 -4.71 3.84 1.90
C ARG A 170 -5.51 4.00 3.20
N GLY A 171 -4.85 4.06 4.36
CA GLY A 171 -5.51 4.30 5.62
C GLY A 171 -6.09 3.08 6.32
N TYR A 172 -5.85 1.87 5.80
CA TYR A 172 -6.36 0.64 6.41
C TYR A 172 -5.49 0.17 7.58
N LEU A 173 -4.22 0.56 7.60
CA LEU A 173 -3.26 0.16 8.64
C LEU A 173 -2.51 1.38 9.15
N VAL A 174 -2.21 1.38 10.44
CA VAL A 174 -1.33 2.39 11.06
C VAL A 174 0.15 2.08 10.78
N ALA A 175 0.50 0.79 10.72
CA ALA A 175 1.87 0.32 10.50
C ALA A 175 1.89 -0.93 9.62
N ASN A 176 3.00 -1.14 8.92
CA ASN A 176 3.19 -2.29 8.05
C ASN A 176 3.71 -3.50 8.87
N PRO A 177 2.95 -4.61 8.99
CA PRO A 177 3.33 -5.79 9.78
C PRO A 177 4.50 -6.58 9.20
N ALA A 178 4.90 -6.32 7.95
CA ALA A 178 6.05 -6.97 7.32
C ALA A 178 7.39 -6.26 7.60
N ILE A 179 7.38 -5.08 8.25
CA ILE A 179 8.62 -4.38 8.61
C ILE A 179 9.45 -5.25 9.55
N GLY A 180 10.76 -5.36 9.29
CA GLY A 180 11.70 -6.11 10.13
C GLY A 180 11.62 -7.64 10.02
N THR A 181 10.65 -8.18 9.28
CA THR A 181 10.46 -9.64 9.13
C THR A 181 11.19 -10.25 7.93
N ALA A 182 11.80 -9.43 7.07
CA ALA A 182 12.42 -9.90 5.83
C ALA A 182 13.44 -11.03 6.10
N PRO A 183 13.37 -12.16 5.35
CA PRO A 183 14.31 -13.25 5.51
C PRO A 183 15.72 -12.75 5.17
N LYS A 184 16.63 -12.82 6.14
CA LYS A 184 18.02 -12.43 5.94
C LYS A 184 18.76 -13.58 5.27
N GLN A 185 19.41 -13.32 4.13
CA GLN A 185 20.39 -14.28 3.63
C GLN A 185 21.50 -14.41 4.67
N SER A 186 21.84 -15.65 5.01
CA SER A 186 23.01 -15.91 5.85
C SER A 186 24.23 -15.27 5.21
N ARG A 187 24.94 -14.44 5.98
CA ARG A 187 26.21 -13.83 5.55
C ARG A 187 27.33 -14.88 5.49
N VAL A 188 27.09 -16.09 5.99
CA VAL A 188 28.04 -17.19 6.00
C VAL A 188 28.11 -17.79 4.59
N LYS A 189 29.24 -17.55 3.90
CA LYS A 189 29.49 -17.96 2.52
C LYS A 189 29.23 -19.46 2.28
N GLN A 190 29.53 -20.31 3.28
CA GLN A 190 29.35 -21.78 3.24
C GLN A 190 27.89 -22.24 3.16
N SER A 191 26.93 -21.39 3.54
CA SER A 191 25.49 -21.73 3.47
C SER A 191 24.84 -21.35 2.13
N ARG A 192 25.61 -20.72 1.23
CA ARG A 192 25.16 -20.40 -0.12
C ARG A 192 25.48 -21.60 -1.02
N PRO A 193 24.55 -22.09 -1.85
CA PRO A 193 24.90 -23.09 -2.85
C PRO A 193 26.04 -22.55 -3.70
N GLU A 194 27.12 -23.32 -3.78
CA GLU A 194 28.31 -22.95 -4.55
C GLU A 194 27.93 -22.89 -6.03
N LEU A 195 28.06 -21.71 -6.64
CA LEU A 195 27.84 -21.54 -8.06
C LEU A 195 29.01 -22.23 -8.79
N ARG A 196 28.77 -23.43 -9.30
CA ARG A 196 29.74 -24.18 -10.11
C ARG A 196 29.56 -23.79 -11.58
N PHE A 197 30.55 -23.10 -12.13
CA PHE A 197 30.60 -22.81 -13.55
C PHE A 197 31.06 -24.04 -14.34
N LEU A 198 30.63 -24.13 -15.61
CA LEU A 198 31.16 -25.15 -16.51
C LEU A 198 32.61 -24.82 -16.83
N THR A 199 33.47 -25.83 -16.79
CA THR A 199 34.80 -25.75 -17.40
C THR A 199 34.69 -25.72 -18.92
N GLU A 200 35.76 -25.32 -19.61
CA GLU A 200 35.79 -25.27 -21.08
C GLU A 200 35.46 -26.63 -21.72
N ARG A 201 36.00 -27.73 -21.19
CA ARG A 201 35.70 -29.10 -21.64
C ARG A 201 34.24 -29.52 -21.39
N GLU A 202 33.67 -29.09 -20.27
CA GLU A 202 32.26 -29.34 -19.96
C GLU A 202 31.35 -28.53 -20.88
N LEU A 203 31.74 -27.31 -21.23
CA LEU A 203 31.04 -26.48 -22.21
C LEU A 203 31.09 -27.11 -23.61
N GLU A 204 32.25 -27.53 -24.10
CA GLU A 204 32.38 -28.24 -25.38
C GLU A 204 31.45 -29.46 -25.43
N THR A 205 31.35 -30.19 -24.32
CA THR A 205 30.45 -31.32 -24.19
C THR A 205 28.99 -30.89 -24.21
N ALA A 206 28.63 -29.81 -23.49
CA ALA A 206 27.28 -29.27 -23.49
C ALA A 206 26.85 -28.77 -24.88
N VAL A 207 27.73 -28.07 -25.61
CA VAL A 207 27.51 -27.61 -26.99
C VAL A 207 27.25 -28.79 -27.92
N ARG A 208 28.09 -29.83 -27.86
CA ARG A 208 27.92 -31.05 -28.67
C ARG A 208 26.59 -31.75 -28.36
N LEU A 209 26.23 -31.87 -27.08
CA LEU A 209 24.99 -32.53 -26.65
C LEU A 209 23.73 -31.71 -26.99
N ALA A 210 23.84 -30.39 -27.07
CA ALA A 210 22.75 -29.50 -27.46
C ALA A 210 22.42 -29.57 -28.96
N ALA A 211 23.25 -30.23 -29.77
CA ALA A 211 23.05 -30.46 -31.20
C ALA A 211 22.69 -29.16 -31.95
N ALA A 212 21.49 -29.07 -32.52
CA ALA A 212 21.02 -27.89 -33.26
C ALA A 212 20.97 -26.60 -32.43
N HIS A 213 21.05 -26.69 -31.10
CA HIS A 213 21.10 -25.54 -30.18
C HIS A 213 22.52 -25.26 -29.65
N GLY A 214 23.55 -25.94 -30.17
CA GLY A 214 24.94 -25.74 -29.75
C GLY A 214 25.44 -24.31 -29.98
N ASP A 215 25.13 -23.72 -31.13
CA ASP A 215 25.55 -22.35 -31.46
C ASP A 215 25.00 -21.32 -30.48
N LEU A 216 23.78 -21.53 -29.97
CA LEU A 216 23.19 -20.66 -28.95
C LEU A 216 24.05 -20.66 -27.68
N LEU A 217 24.53 -21.82 -27.24
CA LEU A 217 25.40 -21.92 -26.06
C LEU A 217 26.76 -21.26 -26.33
N SER A 218 27.35 -21.50 -27.50
CA SER A 218 28.63 -20.91 -27.91
C SER A 218 28.57 -19.38 -27.93
N VAL A 219 27.53 -18.81 -28.55
CA VAL A 219 27.31 -17.35 -28.60
C VAL A 219 27.06 -16.79 -27.21
N THR A 220 26.21 -17.44 -26.41
CA THR A 220 25.88 -16.98 -25.04
C THR A 220 27.13 -16.91 -24.16
N VAL A 221 27.99 -17.94 -24.19
CA VAL A 221 29.23 -17.94 -23.40
C VAL A 221 30.27 -16.99 -23.97
N GLY A 222 30.45 -16.96 -25.29
CA GLY A 222 31.46 -16.11 -25.95
C GLY A 222 31.19 -14.61 -25.80
N THR A 223 29.92 -14.22 -25.67
CA THR A 223 29.51 -12.81 -25.52
C THR A 223 29.18 -12.41 -24.09
N GLY A 224 28.86 -13.37 -23.22
CA GLY A 224 28.38 -13.12 -21.86
C GLY A 224 26.93 -12.59 -21.80
N LEU A 225 26.20 -12.60 -22.92
CA LEU A 225 24.79 -12.20 -22.96
C LEU A 225 23.94 -13.12 -22.07
N ARG A 226 22.93 -12.54 -21.41
CA ARG A 226 21.92 -13.32 -20.68
C ARG A 226 21.00 -14.00 -21.68
N PHE A 227 20.37 -15.10 -21.25
CA PHE A 227 19.43 -15.83 -22.11
C PHE A 227 18.31 -14.93 -22.70
N GLY A 228 17.81 -13.96 -21.93
CA GLY A 228 16.82 -13.01 -22.40
C GLY A 228 17.35 -11.99 -23.43
N GLU A 229 18.66 -11.73 -23.43
CA GLU A 229 19.30 -10.82 -24.39
C GLU A 229 19.60 -11.56 -25.69
N VAL A 230 20.20 -12.75 -25.62
CA VAL A 230 20.49 -13.55 -26.83
C VAL A 230 19.22 -13.99 -27.56
N SER A 231 18.12 -14.25 -26.84
CA SER A 231 16.82 -14.59 -27.46
C SER A 231 16.06 -13.39 -28.02
N ALA A 232 16.51 -12.17 -27.72
CA ALA A 232 15.94 -10.94 -28.24
C ALA A 232 16.74 -10.35 -29.42
N LEU A 233 17.84 -10.99 -29.83
CA LEU A 233 18.65 -10.57 -30.97
C LEU A 233 17.89 -10.70 -32.29
N TRP A 234 17.99 -9.68 -33.12
CA TRP A 234 17.53 -9.66 -34.51
C TRP A 234 18.73 -9.63 -35.45
N VAL A 235 18.52 -10.02 -36.71
CA VAL A 235 19.57 -9.98 -37.74
C VAL A 235 20.17 -8.57 -37.88
N GLY A 236 19.37 -7.52 -37.69
CA GLY A 236 19.83 -6.13 -37.75
C GLY A 236 20.70 -5.68 -36.56
N ASP A 237 20.80 -6.47 -35.49
CA ASP A 237 21.66 -6.18 -34.35
C ASP A 237 23.11 -6.68 -34.57
N VAL A 238 23.37 -7.40 -35.67
CA VAL A 238 24.67 -8.02 -35.98
C VAL A 238 25.32 -7.27 -37.14
N ASP A 239 26.45 -6.62 -36.84
CA ASP A 239 27.32 -6.03 -37.85
C ASP A 239 28.50 -6.99 -38.12
N LEU A 240 28.64 -7.44 -39.37
CA LEU A 240 29.71 -8.34 -39.80
C LEU A 240 30.81 -7.60 -40.59
N ASP A 241 30.61 -6.32 -40.88
CA ASP A 241 31.45 -5.50 -41.76
C ASP A 241 32.31 -4.47 -40.98
N HIS A 242 32.36 -4.60 -39.65
CA HIS A 242 33.20 -3.81 -38.74
C HIS A 242 34.14 -4.67 -37.91
#